data_AF-A0A7W1UAA7-F1
#
_entry.id   AF-A0A7W1UAA7-F1
#
_cell.length_a   1.000
_cell.length_b   1.000
_cell.length_c   1.000
_cell.angle_alpha   90.00
_cell.angle_beta   90.00
_cell.angle_gamma   90.00
#
_symmetry.space_group_name_H-M   'P 1'
#
loop_
_entity.id
_entity.type
_entity.pdbx_description
1 polymer ?
#
loop_
_entity_poly.entity_id
_entity_poly.type
_entity_poly.pdbx_seq_one_letter_code
_entity_poly.pdbx_strand_id
1 'polypeptide(L)'
;MLLSKKTQHADRKHEHQAHHERIPPPPFQFQHYLFPDGTSGIQEVIVSVISKLSPTTIMESITRLSIPMRWGIILNISFVFSMGCSTIPNSFTPYNPIPPETFTHETFHQALIAHVKNGVVDYPQLAHDSHFKRYINLLEHIAPQQLPTPNHRLAFWINVYNAFAIKGILNGDSPATLTGRYTFFIGRTYVVGEESLNLYDLEQHLLIPDFKEPRIHFAIVCASQSCPKLQSAAYTPESLDQQLTASAQQFINDPTRNRFDRQRRIAHLSKIFDWFSKDFINHSGSLLGYVAQFVSDPDLANDIRQNAYTIEFLDYDWSLNGVPPFSPK
;
A
#
# COMPACT_ATOMS: atom_id res chain seq x y z
N MET A 1 -35.89 40.81 50.39
CA MET A 1 -34.88 41.79 49.95
C MET A 1 -33.87 41.07 49.08
N LEU A 2 -33.90 41.37 47.78
CA LEU A 2 -32.84 41.25 46.74
C LEU A 2 -32.07 39.91 46.59
N LEU A 3 -32.20 39.20 45.43
CA LEU A 3 -31.45 39.41 44.16
C LEU A 3 -29.94 39.02 44.33
N SER A 4 -29.21 38.34 43.44
CA SER A 4 -29.40 37.88 42.05
C SER A 4 -28.05 37.28 41.57
N LYS A 5 -28.09 36.57 40.41
CA LYS A 5 -27.01 36.19 39.46
C LYS A 5 -26.25 34.89 39.76
N LYS A 6 -26.47 33.83 38.96
CA LYS A 6 -25.87 33.49 37.63
C LYS A 6 -24.34 33.27 37.77
N THR A 7 -23.72 32.19 37.29
CA THR A 7 -23.75 31.68 35.91
C THR A 7 -23.07 30.30 35.78
N GLN A 8 -23.57 29.49 34.84
CA GLN A 8 -22.87 28.65 33.85
C GLN A 8 -22.06 27.38 34.20
N HIS A 9 -22.53 26.33 33.51
CA HIS A 9 -21.83 25.38 32.64
C HIS A 9 -21.39 24.00 33.16
N ALA A 10 -22.06 23.01 32.55
CA ALA A 10 -21.53 21.81 31.91
C ALA A 10 -20.63 20.91 32.75
N ASP A 11 -21.14 19.73 33.10
CA ASP A 11 -20.28 18.65 33.56
C ASP A 11 -20.67 17.29 32.92
N ARG A 12 -19.62 16.65 32.39
CA ARG A 12 -19.45 15.25 32.00
C ARG A 12 -20.22 14.66 30.81
N LYS A 13 -19.62 14.89 29.62
CA LYS A 13 -19.54 13.84 28.59
C LYS A 13 -18.64 12.71 29.11
N HIS A 14 -19.11 11.48 29.00
CA HIS A 14 -18.29 10.27 29.15
C HIS A 14 -17.31 10.19 27.98
N GLU A 15 -16.04 10.42 28.27
CA GLU A 15 -14.92 10.23 27.35
C GLU A 15 -14.45 8.77 27.52
N HIS A 16 -15.06 7.85 26.77
CA HIS A 16 -14.49 6.52 26.57
C HIS A 16 -13.37 6.64 25.54
N GLN A 17 -12.16 6.94 26.00
CA GLN A 17 -10.94 6.67 25.24
C GLN A 17 -10.72 5.16 25.21
N ALA A 18 -11.22 4.52 24.15
CA ALA A 18 -10.72 3.22 23.74
C ALA A 18 -9.30 3.42 23.18
N HIS A 19 -8.29 3.07 24.00
CA HIS A 19 -6.94 2.85 23.52
C HIS A 19 -6.96 1.63 22.58
N HIS A 20 -7.29 1.84 21.32
CA HIS A 20 -6.97 0.89 20.26
C HIS A 20 -5.48 1.01 19.94
N GLU A 21 -4.72 -0.05 20.23
CA GLU A 21 -3.38 -0.25 19.70
C GLU A 21 -3.41 -0.03 18.18
N ARG A 22 -2.81 1.08 17.75
CA ARG A 22 -2.84 1.49 16.35
C ARG A 22 -1.82 0.66 15.57
N ILE A 23 -2.29 -0.43 15.00
CA ILE A 23 -1.52 -1.27 14.06
C ILE A 23 -1.31 -0.44 12.77
N PRO A 24 -0.06 -0.15 12.35
CA PRO A 24 0.16 0.64 11.15
C PRO A 24 -0.10 -0.17 9.87
N PRO A 25 -0.70 0.45 8.83
CA PRO A 25 -0.92 -0.15 7.51
C PRO A 25 0.35 -0.65 6.81
N PRO A 26 0.19 -1.47 5.74
CA PRO A 26 1.22 -1.65 4.73
C PRO A 26 1.54 -0.28 4.13
N PRO A 27 2.73 -0.10 3.59
CA PRO A 27 3.81 0.81 4.02
C PRO A 27 3.48 2.30 4.20
N PHE A 28 2.28 2.75 3.85
CA PHE A 28 1.78 4.13 3.91
C PHE A 28 1.88 4.87 5.25
N GLN A 29 1.92 4.19 6.40
CA GLN A 29 2.07 4.90 7.69
C GLN A 29 3.38 4.64 8.41
N PHE A 30 4.30 3.81 7.88
CA PHE A 30 5.61 3.68 8.53
C PHE A 30 6.34 5.03 8.61
N GLN A 31 6.17 5.90 7.61
CA GLN A 31 6.68 7.28 7.64
C GLN A 31 6.03 8.11 8.76
N HIS A 32 4.72 7.97 8.99
CA HIS A 32 4.01 8.71 10.03
C HIS A 32 4.29 8.22 11.46
N TYR A 33 4.68 6.95 11.63
CA TYR A 33 5.06 6.38 12.93
C TYR A 33 6.54 6.61 13.28
N LEU A 34 7.43 6.63 12.29
CA LEU A 34 8.83 7.04 12.50
C LEU A 34 8.96 8.55 12.73
N PHE A 35 7.99 9.33 12.26
CA PHE A 35 7.93 10.78 12.41
C PHE A 35 6.50 11.23 12.80
N PRO A 36 6.13 11.19 14.09
CA PRO A 36 4.81 11.60 14.55
C PRO A 36 4.69 13.13 14.52
N ASP A 37 3.70 13.61 13.77
CA ASP A 37 3.13 14.95 13.70
C ASP A 37 4.06 16.18 13.57
N GLY A 38 3.90 16.90 12.45
CA GLY A 38 4.20 18.34 12.34
C GLY A 38 5.42 18.74 11.53
N THR A 39 6.28 17.82 11.09
CA THR A 39 7.52 18.20 10.38
C THR A 39 7.34 18.44 8.89
N SER A 40 6.31 17.95 8.20
CA SER A 40 6.16 18.21 6.75
C SER A 40 5.85 19.69 6.45
N GLY A 41 4.89 20.27 7.17
CA GLY A 41 4.57 21.70 7.05
C GLY A 41 5.65 22.61 7.64
N ILE A 42 6.31 22.17 8.73
CA ILE A 42 7.44 22.92 9.29
C ILE A 42 8.68 22.82 8.38
N GLN A 43 8.91 21.72 7.67
CA GLN A 43 10.03 21.56 6.72
C GLN A 43 9.82 22.40 5.46
N GLU A 44 8.61 22.46 4.88
CA GLU A 44 8.35 23.35 3.75
C GLU A 44 8.48 24.83 4.15
N VAL A 45 8.00 25.22 5.34
CA VAL A 45 8.16 26.57 5.86
C VAL A 45 9.62 26.87 6.18
N ILE A 46 10.36 25.94 6.80
CA ILE A 46 11.79 26.09 7.09
C ILE A 46 12.61 26.19 5.79
N VAL A 47 12.35 25.36 4.77
CA VAL A 47 13.04 25.44 3.47
C VAL A 47 12.68 26.73 2.72
N SER A 48 11.43 27.19 2.79
CA SER A 48 10.98 28.47 2.22
C SER A 48 11.56 29.69 2.94
N VAL A 49 11.78 29.60 4.26
CA VAL A 49 12.41 30.65 5.07
C VAL A 49 13.95 30.63 4.88
N ILE A 50 14.57 29.46 4.89
CA ILE A 50 16.03 29.28 4.71
C ILE A 50 16.47 29.66 3.30
N SER A 51 15.69 29.34 2.26
CA SER A 51 16.00 29.73 0.86
C SER A 51 15.93 31.25 0.62
N LYS A 52 15.30 32.01 1.53
CA LYS A 52 15.19 33.47 1.48
C LYS A 52 16.22 34.20 2.36
N LEU A 53 17.01 33.48 3.15
CA LEU A 53 18.04 34.05 4.02
C LEU A 53 19.42 33.88 3.39
N SER A 54 20.27 34.92 3.48
CA SER A 54 21.65 34.77 3.03
C SER A 54 22.41 33.81 3.96
N PRO A 55 23.39 33.05 3.44
CA PRO A 55 24.21 32.13 4.25
C PRO A 55 24.85 32.78 5.49
N THR A 56 25.12 34.09 5.40
CA THR A 56 25.67 34.90 6.49
C THR A 56 24.69 35.10 7.66
N THR A 57 23.41 35.36 7.38
CA THR A 57 22.37 35.57 8.40
C THR A 57 22.04 34.29 9.17
N ILE A 58 22.11 33.15 8.49
CA ILE A 58 21.91 31.82 9.09
C ILE A 58 23.06 31.51 10.07
N MET A 59 24.31 31.81 9.66
CA MET A 59 25.49 31.54 10.49
C MET A 59 25.55 32.44 11.74
N GLU A 60 25.17 33.71 11.62
CA GLU A 60 25.07 34.64 12.76
C GLU A 60 23.98 34.25 13.77
N SER A 61 22.89 33.62 13.30
CA SER A 61 21.80 33.17 14.17
C SER A 61 22.21 31.90 14.94
N ILE A 62 22.91 30.97 14.29
CA ILE A 62 23.40 29.72 14.91
C ILE A 62 24.49 29.99 15.96
N THR A 63 25.33 31.01 15.74
CA THR A 63 26.41 31.39 16.67
C THR A 63 25.92 32.10 17.94
N ARG A 64 24.62 32.39 18.07
CA ARG A 64 24.00 32.92 19.30
C ARG A 64 23.32 31.85 20.15
N LEU A 65 23.22 30.62 19.66
CA LEU A 65 22.60 29.49 20.38
C LEU A 65 23.59 28.84 21.35
N SER A 66 23.08 28.17 22.38
CA SER A 66 23.91 27.41 23.32
C SER A 66 24.62 26.24 22.60
N ILE A 67 25.81 25.87 23.07
CA ILE A 67 26.63 24.77 22.48
C ILE A 67 25.81 23.48 22.26
N PRO A 68 24.97 22.98 23.19
CA PRO A 68 24.17 21.78 22.95
C PRO A 68 23.10 21.97 21.85
N MET A 69 22.56 23.18 21.71
CA MET A 69 21.57 23.50 20.68
C MET A 69 22.21 23.60 19.28
N ARG A 70 23.48 24.03 19.19
CA ARG A 70 24.25 24.00 17.94
C ARG A 70 24.51 22.58 17.47
N TRP A 71 24.89 21.69 18.37
CA TRP A 71 25.07 20.27 18.04
C TRP A 71 23.76 19.61 17.62
N GLY A 72 22.63 19.95 18.28
CA GLY A 72 21.31 19.46 17.88
C GLY A 72 20.87 19.90 16.47
N ILE A 73 21.19 21.14 16.08
CA ILE A 73 20.90 21.67 14.74
C ILE A 73 21.82 21.07 13.69
N ILE A 74 23.13 20.94 13.97
CA ILE A 74 24.09 20.31 13.06
C ILE A 74 23.74 18.84 12.83
N LEU A 75 23.38 18.09 13.89
CA LEU A 75 22.89 16.71 13.77
C LEU A 75 21.60 16.61 12.93
N ASN A 76 20.66 17.54 13.10
CA ASN A 76 19.43 17.57 12.30
C ASN A 76 19.69 17.94 10.83
N ILE A 77 20.54 18.93 10.54
CA ILE A 77 20.88 19.33 9.17
C ILE A 77 21.66 18.21 8.47
N SER A 78 22.61 17.56 9.17
CA SER A 78 23.30 16.38 8.65
C SER A 78 22.33 15.21 8.41
N PHE A 79 21.30 15.03 9.24
CA PHE A 79 20.26 14.02 9.05
C PHE A 79 19.36 14.32 7.84
N VAL A 80 19.01 15.59 7.61
CA VAL A 80 18.22 16.06 6.47
C VAL A 80 19.02 15.98 5.15
N PHE A 81 20.33 16.23 5.17
CA PHE A 81 21.18 16.06 3.97
C PHE A 81 21.57 14.59 3.70
N SER A 82 21.38 13.69 4.66
CA SER A 82 21.46 12.23 4.44
C SER A 82 20.13 11.59 4.00
N MET A 83 19.05 12.37 3.85
CA MET A 83 17.85 11.91 3.15
C MET A 83 18.17 11.91 1.66
N GLY A 84 18.67 10.75 1.23
CA GLY A 84 19.12 10.49 -0.13
C GLY A 84 18.12 10.94 -1.18
N CYS A 85 18.67 11.29 -2.35
CA CYS A 85 17.91 11.22 -3.59
C CYS A 85 17.07 9.94 -3.56
N SER A 86 15.77 10.08 -3.82
CA SER A 86 14.89 8.93 -3.96
C SER A 86 15.55 7.91 -4.88
N THR A 87 15.87 6.72 -4.36
CA THR A 87 16.62 5.68 -5.08
C THR A 87 15.74 4.92 -6.06
N ILE A 88 14.58 5.47 -6.42
CA ILE A 88 13.64 4.85 -7.34
C ILE A 88 14.24 4.96 -8.74
N PRO A 89 14.42 3.83 -9.44
CA PRO A 89 14.92 3.85 -10.80
C PRO A 89 13.98 4.66 -11.71
N ASN A 90 14.52 5.69 -12.36
CA ASN A 90 13.75 6.49 -13.33
C ASN A 90 13.73 5.86 -14.73
N SER A 91 14.55 4.83 -14.97
CA SER A 91 14.68 4.12 -16.25
C SER A 91 15.12 2.68 -16.01
N PHE A 92 14.62 1.73 -16.82
CA PHE A 92 15.07 0.33 -16.83
C PHE A 92 15.74 0.06 -18.18
N THR A 93 17.06 -0.15 -18.18
CA THR A 93 17.86 -0.36 -19.39
C THR A 93 18.77 -1.59 -19.24
N PRO A 94 18.20 -2.81 -19.26
CA PRO A 94 18.99 -4.02 -19.10
C PRO A 94 19.95 -4.19 -20.29
N TYR A 95 21.10 -4.82 -20.05
CA TYR A 95 22.14 -5.06 -21.05
C TYR A 95 21.66 -5.92 -22.21
N ASN A 96 20.81 -6.92 -21.93
CA ASN A 96 20.23 -7.82 -22.93
C ASN A 96 18.69 -7.82 -22.83
N PRO A 97 18.02 -6.78 -23.36
CA PRO A 97 16.57 -6.63 -23.22
C PRO A 97 15.81 -7.69 -24.01
N ILE A 98 14.83 -8.32 -23.36
CA ILE A 98 13.81 -9.11 -24.05
C ILE A 98 12.94 -8.16 -24.87
N PRO A 99 12.71 -8.43 -26.18
CA PRO A 99 11.82 -7.60 -26.99
C PRO A 99 10.41 -7.52 -26.37
N PRO A 100 9.83 -6.32 -26.18
CA PRO A 100 8.56 -6.13 -25.47
C PRO A 100 7.41 -6.97 -26.02
N GLU A 101 7.36 -7.18 -27.33
CA GLU A 101 6.35 -7.97 -28.04
C GLU A 101 6.47 -9.49 -27.81
N THR A 102 7.61 -9.96 -27.30
CA THR A 102 7.86 -11.39 -27.03
C THR A 102 7.69 -11.74 -25.55
N PHE A 103 7.65 -10.74 -24.67
CA PHE A 103 7.46 -10.96 -23.24
C PHE A 103 6.04 -11.42 -22.94
N THR A 104 5.91 -12.46 -22.10
CA THR A 104 4.62 -12.98 -21.66
C THR A 104 4.65 -13.33 -20.17
N HIS A 105 3.48 -13.29 -19.53
CA HIS A 105 3.31 -13.76 -18.16
C HIS A 105 3.01 -15.26 -18.04
N GLU A 106 3.16 -16.03 -19.12
CA GLU A 106 2.72 -17.42 -19.19
C GLU A 106 3.39 -18.31 -18.15
N THR A 107 4.69 -18.14 -17.91
CA THR A 107 5.39 -18.92 -16.87
C THR A 107 4.91 -18.58 -15.46
N PHE A 108 4.51 -17.32 -15.21
CA PHE A 108 3.89 -16.97 -13.93
C PHE A 108 2.47 -17.54 -13.82
N HIS A 109 1.70 -17.43 -14.90
CA HIS A 109 0.36 -17.98 -15.00
C HIS A 109 0.33 -19.49 -14.69
N GLN A 110 1.25 -20.27 -15.26
CA GLN A 110 1.40 -21.70 -15.00
C GLN A 110 1.69 -22.01 -13.54
N ALA A 111 2.60 -21.25 -12.91
CA ALA A 111 2.89 -21.39 -11.49
C ALA A 111 1.68 -21.07 -10.61
N LEU A 112 0.94 -19.99 -10.93
CA LEU A 112 -0.26 -19.60 -10.18
C LEU A 112 -1.37 -20.65 -10.28
N ILE A 113 -1.66 -21.18 -11.48
CA ILE A 113 -2.68 -22.22 -11.66
C ILE A 113 -2.36 -23.47 -10.84
N ALA A 114 -1.08 -23.86 -10.82
CA ALA A 114 -0.63 -25.04 -10.09
C ALA A 114 -0.75 -24.88 -8.58
N HIS A 115 -0.34 -23.73 -8.03
CA HIS A 115 -0.06 -23.58 -6.59
C HIS A 115 -0.95 -22.57 -5.85
N VAL A 116 -1.89 -21.91 -6.54
CA VAL A 116 -2.83 -20.97 -5.91
C VAL A 116 -4.26 -21.45 -6.10
N LYS A 117 -4.97 -21.67 -4.99
CA LYS A 117 -6.38 -22.09 -4.96
C LYS A 117 -7.17 -21.17 -4.05
N ASN A 118 -8.17 -20.48 -4.60
CA ASN A 118 -9.05 -19.56 -3.85
C ASN A 118 -8.31 -18.50 -3.01
N GLY A 119 -7.17 -18.00 -3.51
CA GLY A 119 -6.32 -17.04 -2.81
C GLY A 119 -5.34 -17.63 -1.79
N VAL A 120 -5.40 -18.94 -1.57
CA VAL A 120 -4.46 -19.68 -0.70
C VAL A 120 -3.29 -20.18 -1.54
N VAL A 121 -2.07 -19.91 -1.07
CA VAL A 121 -0.83 -20.28 -1.77
C VAL A 121 -0.17 -21.49 -1.10
N ASP A 122 0.20 -22.49 -1.91
CA ASP A 122 1.08 -23.60 -1.52
C ASP A 122 2.54 -23.18 -1.71
N TYR A 123 3.07 -22.42 -0.72
CA TYR A 123 4.45 -21.94 -0.78
C TYR A 123 5.49 -23.07 -0.84
N PRO A 124 5.37 -24.19 -0.10
CA PRO A 124 6.28 -25.33 -0.23
C PRO A 124 6.42 -25.82 -1.67
N GLN A 125 5.32 -26.05 -2.38
CA GLN A 125 5.38 -26.56 -3.77
C GLN A 125 5.84 -25.48 -4.75
N LEU A 126 5.39 -24.24 -4.56
CA LEU A 126 5.78 -23.10 -5.39
C LEU A 126 7.28 -22.79 -5.29
N ALA A 127 7.92 -23.05 -4.15
CA ALA A 127 9.37 -22.92 -3.97
C ALA A 127 10.18 -23.81 -4.94
N HIS A 128 9.60 -24.94 -5.35
CA HIS A 128 10.23 -25.90 -6.24
C HIS A 128 9.80 -25.73 -7.72
N ASP A 129 8.82 -24.87 -8.01
CA ASP A 129 8.28 -24.69 -9.35
C ASP A 129 9.27 -24.00 -10.31
N SER A 130 9.55 -24.65 -11.44
CA SER A 130 10.48 -24.14 -12.46
C SER A 130 9.92 -22.95 -13.24
N HIS A 131 8.61 -22.87 -13.42
CA HIS A 131 7.97 -21.76 -14.14
C HIS A 131 8.06 -20.47 -13.32
N PHE A 132 7.85 -20.55 -12.01
CA PHE A 132 8.02 -19.41 -11.11
C PHE A 132 9.47 -18.90 -11.12
N LYS A 133 10.46 -19.79 -10.96
CA LYS A 133 11.88 -19.42 -11.03
C LYS A 133 12.24 -18.77 -12.37
N ARG A 134 11.76 -19.35 -13.47
CA ARG A 134 11.97 -18.80 -14.82
C ARG A 134 11.36 -17.41 -14.93
N TYR A 135 10.14 -17.20 -14.43
CA TYR A 135 9.50 -15.89 -14.46
C TYR A 135 10.33 -14.82 -13.75
N ILE A 136 10.80 -15.11 -12.53
CA ILE A 136 11.64 -14.18 -11.75
C ILE A 136 12.91 -13.80 -12.52
N ASN A 137 13.58 -14.74 -13.18
CA ASN A 137 14.78 -14.46 -13.97
C ASN A 137 14.49 -13.63 -15.24
N LEU A 138 13.31 -13.78 -15.84
CA LEU A 138 12.90 -12.97 -17.00
C LEU A 138 12.73 -11.49 -16.64
N LEU A 139 12.31 -11.19 -15.40
CA LEU A 139 12.11 -9.81 -14.94
C LEU A 139 13.39 -8.98 -14.93
N GLU A 140 14.56 -9.60 -14.79
CA GLU A 140 15.84 -8.89 -14.83
C GLU A 140 16.17 -8.34 -16.22
N HIS A 141 15.56 -8.89 -17.26
CA HIS A 141 15.90 -8.63 -18.67
C HIS A 141 14.82 -7.82 -19.41
N ILE A 142 13.82 -7.28 -18.72
CA ILE A 142 12.76 -6.49 -19.36
C ILE A 142 12.96 -5.00 -19.15
N ALA A 143 12.59 -4.20 -20.15
CA ALA A 143 12.47 -2.75 -20.06
C ALA A 143 10.97 -2.37 -20.02
N PRO A 144 10.34 -2.22 -18.83
CA PRO A 144 8.90 -2.01 -18.72
C PRO A 144 8.39 -0.76 -19.43
N GLN A 145 9.22 0.28 -19.59
CA GLN A 145 8.85 1.48 -20.34
C GLN A 145 8.60 1.20 -21.83
N GLN A 146 9.20 0.14 -22.38
CA GLN A 146 9.05 -0.24 -23.78
C GLN A 146 7.82 -1.11 -24.04
N LEU A 147 7.09 -1.54 -22.99
CA LEU A 147 5.85 -2.28 -23.15
C LEU A 147 4.79 -1.41 -23.86
N PRO A 148 4.07 -1.99 -24.85
CA PRO A 148 3.46 -1.22 -25.93
C PRO A 148 2.29 -0.34 -25.49
N THR A 149 1.50 -0.78 -24.51
CA THR A 149 0.30 -0.07 -24.06
C THR A 149 0.28 0.16 -22.55
N PRO A 150 -0.49 1.14 -22.04
CA PRO A 150 -0.71 1.29 -20.60
C PRO A 150 -1.20 0.00 -19.93
N ASN A 151 -2.08 -0.77 -20.58
CA ASN A 151 -2.55 -2.05 -20.04
C ASN A 151 -1.43 -3.08 -19.93
N HIS A 152 -0.48 -3.11 -20.88
CA HIS A 152 0.69 -4.01 -20.76
C HIS A 152 1.52 -3.63 -19.54
N ARG A 153 1.78 -2.34 -19.33
CA ARG A 153 2.55 -1.86 -18.18
C ARG A 153 1.84 -2.09 -16.85
N LEU A 154 0.53 -1.87 -16.79
CA LEU A 154 -0.26 -2.09 -15.58
C LEU A 154 -0.32 -3.59 -15.22
N ALA A 155 -0.67 -4.44 -16.19
CA ALA A 155 -0.68 -5.90 -15.99
C ALA A 155 0.71 -6.40 -15.55
N PHE A 156 1.77 -5.88 -16.19
CA PHE A 156 3.14 -6.17 -15.82
C PHE A 156 3.43 -5.85 -14.37
N TRP A 157 3.19 -4.62 -13.93
CA TRP A 157 3.53 -4.20 -12.57
C TRP A 157 2.69 -4.90 -11.49
N ILE A 158 1.41 -5.19 -11.75
CA ILE A 158 0.58 -6.00 -10.84
C ILE A 158 1.17 -7.41 -10.69
N ASN A 159 1.53 -8.04 -11.80
CA ASN A 159 2.12 -9.38 -11.78
C ASN A 159 3.49 -9.40 -11.10
N VAL A 160 4.32 -8.39 -11.34
CA VAL A 160 5.64 -8.24 -10.68
C VAL A 160 5.48 -8.08 -9.18
N TYR A 161 4.58 -7.19 -8.72
CA TYR A 161 4.31 -7.03 -7.29
C TYR A 161 3.92 -8.35 -6.65
N ASN A 162 2.94 -9.06 -7.24
CA ASN A 162 2.45 -10.33 -6.71
C ASN A 162 3.54 -11.42 -6.70
N ALA A 163 4.37 -11.49 -7.75
CA ALA A 163 5.49 -12.42 -7.81
C ALA A 163 6.55 -12.12 -6.75
N PHE A 164 6.85 -10.84 -6.48
CA PHE A 164 7.79 -10.45 -5.44
C PHE A 164 7.23 -10.62 -4.04
N ALA A 165 5.94 -10.38 -3.81
CA ALA A 165 5.29 -10.72 -2.55
C ALA A 165 5.42 -12.22 -2.25
N ILE A 166 5.19 -13.07 -3.25
CA ILE A 166 5.44 -14.51 -3.15
C ILE A 166 6.92 -14.79 -2.82
N LYS A 167 7.84 -14.20 -3.60
CA LYS A 167 9.29 -14.41 -3.45
C LYS A 167 9.78 -14.01 -2.04
N GLY A 168 9.22 -12.96 -1.46
CA GLY A 168 9.52 -12.52 -0.08
C GLY A 168 9.17 -13.60 0.95
N ILE A 169 7.97 -14.18 0.85
CA ILE A 169 7.59 -15.29 1.74
C ILE A 169 8.51 -16.50 1.54
N LEU A 170 8.85 -16.84 0.29
CA LEU A 170 9.78 -17.93 -0.02
C LEU A 170 11.20 -17.68 0.52
N ASN A 171 11.61 -16.43 0.65
CA ASN A 171 12.87 -16.02 1.27
C ASN A 171 12.83 -16.02 2.81
N GLY A 172 11.68 -16.36 3.41
CA GLY A 172 11.49 -16.40 4.86
C GLY A 172 11.01 -15.10 5.50
N ASP A 173 10.61 -14.10 4.69
CA ASP A 173 10.00 -12.89 5.22
C ASP A 173 8.53 -13.11 5.60
N SER A 174 7.99 -12.26 6.47
CA SER A 174 6.58 -12.29 6.84
C SER A 174 6.07 -10.91 7.28
N PRO A 175 4.90 -10.46 6.82
CA PRO A 175 4.29 -9.21 7.26
C PRO A 175 3.49 -9.36 8.58
N ALA A 176 3.56 -10.50 9.26
CA ALA A 176 2.78 -10.75 10.48
C ALA A 176 3.12 -9.78 11.61
N THR A 177 4.40 -9.45 11.80
CA THR A 177 4.89 -8.52 12.84
C THR A 177 5.22 -7.16 12.27
N LEU A 178 5.30 -6.13 13.12
CA LEU A 178 5.64 -4.78 12.70
C LEU A 178 7.02 -4.70 12.03
N THR A 179 8.04 -5.29 12.65
CA THR A 179 9.39 -5.37 12.08
C THR A 179 9.40 -6.22 10.81
N GLY A 180 8.64 -7.32 10.79
CA GLY A 180 8.48 -8.17 9.62
C GLY A 180 7.88 -7.41 8.43
N ARG A 181 6.89 -6.54 8.64
CA ARG A 181 6.34 -5.66 7.58
C ARG A 181 7.38 -4.72 7.02
N TYR A 182 8.18 -4.08 7.87
CA TYR A 182 9.25 -3.21 7.39
C TYR A 182 10.23 -3.98 6.50
N THR A 183 10.69 -5.14 6.95
CA THR A 183 11.59 -6.00 6.16
C THR A 183 10.92 -6.45 4.86
N PHE A 184 9.66 -6.90 4.92
CA PHE A 184 8.93 -7.43 3.78
C PHE A 184 8.66 -6.39 2.69
N PHE A 185 8.23 -5.18 3.06
CA PHE A 185 7.84 -4.15 2.09
C PHE A 185 8.97 -3.20 1.67
N ILE A 186 9.88 -2.87 2.58
CA ILE A 186 10.90 -1.81 2.39
C ILE A 186 12.31 -2.40 2.40
N GLY A 187 12.62 -3.24 3.38
CA GLY A 187 13.98 -3.77 3.57
C GLY A 187 14.41 -4.78 2.51
N ARG A 188 13.46 -5.50 1.90
CA ARG A 188 13.72 -6.50 0.86
C ARG A 188 13.64 -5.87 -0.52
N THR A 189 14.71 -6.01 -1.30
CA THR A 189 14.76 -5.56 -2.69
C THR A 189 14.77 -6.73 -3.68
N TYR A 190 14.33 -6.42 -4.89
CA TYR A 190 14.23 -7.30 -6.04
C TYR A 190 14.70 -6.56 -7.28
N VAL A 191 15.08 -7.31 -8.31
CA VAL A 191 15.62 -6.74 -9.55
C VAL A 191 14.58 -6.83 -10.66
N VAL A 192 14.38 -5.71 -11.35
CA VAL A 192 13.62 -5.62 -12.60
C VAL A 192 14.44 -4.79 -13.58
N GLY A 193 14.70 -5.29 -14.79
CA GLY A 193 15.46 -4.54 -15.79
C GLY A 193 16.81 -4.03 -15.28
N GLU A 194 17.54 -4.87 -14.54
CA GLU A 194 18.81 -4.57 -13.84
C GLU A 194 18.76 -3.53 -12.71
N GLU A 195 17.58 -3.02 -12.38
CA GLU A 195 17.39 -2.03 -11.33
C GLU A 195 16.77 -2.65 -10.07
N SER A 196 17.20 -2.16 -8.90
CA SER A 196 16.75 -2.66 -7.60
C SER A 196 15.58 -1.85 -7.05
N LEU A 197 14.52 -2.54 -6.63
CA LEU A 197 13.31 -1.95 -6.08
C LEU A 197 12.69 -2.84 -4.99
N ASN A 198 11.93 -2.26 -4.08
CA ASN A 198 11.16 -3.01 -3.07
C ASN A 198 9.65 -2.95 -3.37
N LEU A 199 8.84 -3.68 -2.61
CA LEU A 199 7.38 -3.69 -2.80
C LEU A 199 6.75 -2.31 -2.55
N TYR A 200 7.29 -1.54 -1.60
CA TYR A 200 6.85 -0.17 -1.36
C TYR A 200 7.04 0.73 -2.58
N ASP A 201 8.21 0.67 -3.21
CA ASP A 201 8.54 1.46 -4.39
C ASP A 201 7.64 1.11 -5.57
N LEU A 202 7.40 -0.18 -5.81
CA LEU A 202 6.45 -0.64 -6.82
C LEU A 202 5.05 -0.07 -6.62
N GLU A 203 4.57 -0.06 -5.38
CA GLU A 203 3.21 0.37 -5.07
C GLU A 203 3.07 1.89 -5.15
N GLN A 204 3.95 2.60 -4.44
CA GLN A 204 3.81 4.04 -4.18
C GLN A 204 4.33 4.92 -5.28
N HIS A 205 5.35 4.45 -5.99
CA HIS A 205 6.08 5.29 -6.91
C HIS A 205 5.88 4.89 -8.36
N LEU A 206 5.30 3.71 -8.61
CA LEU A 206 5.00 3.22 -9.95
C LEU A 206 3.50 2.94 -10.11
N LEU A 207 2.92 1.96 -9.40
CA LEU A 207 1.54 1.52 -9.62
C LEU A 207 0.47 2.60 -9.34
N ILE A 208 0.44 3.15 -8.13
CA ILE A 208 -0.60 4.11 -7.74
C ILE A 208 -0.51 5.44 -8.52
N PRO A 209 0.65 6.12 -8.58
CA PRO A 209 0.73 7.43 -9.20
C PRO A 209 0.59 7.39 -10.73
N ASP A 210 1.16 6.38 -11.40
CA ASP A 210 1.20 6.35 -12.87
C ASP A 210 -0.14 5.94 -13.47
N PHE A 211 -0.87 5.05 -12.82
CA PHE A 211 -2.08 4.45 -13.39
C PHE A 211 -3.38 5.03 -12.82
N LYS A 212 -3.38 5.53 -11.58
CA LYS A 212 -4.58 6.08 -10.92
C LYS A 212 -5.79 5.13 -10.99
N GLU A 213 -5.51 3.84 -10.93
CA GLU A 213 -6.48 2.76 -11.06
C GLU A 213 -6.78 2.17 -9.68
N PRO A 214 -7.91 2.55 -9.03
CA PRO A 214 -8.20 2.13 -7.66
C PRO A 214 -8.41 0.62 -7.49
N ARG A 215 -8.72 -0.12 -8.57
CA ARG A 215 -8.88 -1.58 -8.51
C ARG A 215 -7.55 -2.30 -8.25
N ILE A 216 -6.41 -1.63 -8.40
CA ILE A 216 -5.08 -2.18 -8.04
C ILE A 216 -5.07 -2.67 -6.59
N HIS A 217 -5.75 -1.96 -5.68
CA HIS A 217 -5.85 -2.30 -4.24
C HIS A 217 -6.53 -3.64 -3.97
N PHE A 218 -7.21 -4.22 -4.96
CA PHE A 218 -7.81 -5.56 -4.90
C PHE A 218 -7.06 -6.60 -5.74
N ALA A 219 -6.04 -6.18 -6.48
CA ALA A 219 -5.27 -7.01 -7.41
C ALA A 219 -3.84 -7.31 -6.92
N ILE A 220 -3.27 -6.43 -6.10
CA ILE A 220 -1.97 -6.66 -5.45
C ILE A 220 -2.15 -7.27 -4.05
N VAL A 221 -1.36 -8.30 -3.73
CA VAL A 221 -1.55 -9.10 -2.53
C VAL A 221 -0.33 -9.03 -1.62
N CYS A 222 -0.56 -8.57 -0.41
CA CYS A 222 0.40 -8.41 0.69
C CYS A 222 0.67 -9.71 1.49
N ALA A 223 0.36 -10.88 0.92
CA ALA A 223 0.52 -12.20 1.54
C ALA A 223 -0.09 -12.35 2.96
N SER A 224 -1.26 -11.75 3.22
CA SER A 224 -1.95 -11.86 4.51
C SER A 224 -3.44 -12.22 4.39
N GLN A 225 -4.04 -12.72 5.48
CA GLN A 225 -5.43 -13.20 5.51
C GLN A 225 -6.45 -12.12 5.15
N SER A 226 -6.24 -10.88 5.59
CA SER A 226 -7.13 -9.75 5.26
C SER A 226 -6.83 -9.10 3.92
N CYS A 227 -5.75 -9.48 3.21
CA CYS A 227 -5.49 -9.01 1.84
C CYS A 227 -6.59 -9.48 0.87
N PRO A 228 -6.68 -8.88 -0.33
CA PRO A 228 -7.43 -9.48 -1.42
C PRO A 228 -6.92 -10.88 -1.76
N LYS A 229 -7.78 -11.70 -2.36
CA LYS A 229 -7.38 -13.04 -2.78
C LYS A 229 -6.40 -12.93 -3.95
N LEU A 230 -5.27 -13.62 -3.84
CA LEU A 230 -4.38 -13.80 -4.98
C LEU A 230 -5.10 -14.62 -6.05
N GLN A 231 -5.17 -14.07 -7.27
CA GLN A 231 -5.79 -14.75 -8.39
C GLN A 231 -4.93 -15.94 -8.84
N SER A 232 -5.56 -17.04 -9.23
CA SER A 232 -4.88 -18.24 -9.73
C SER A 232 -4.42 -18.11 -11.18
N ALA A 233 -4.44 -16.91 -11.74
CA ALA A 233 -4.02 -16.60 -13.10
C ALA A 233 -3.31 -15.25 -13.10
N ALA A 234 -2.27 -15.12 -13.92
CA ALA A 234 -1.61 -13.84 -14.14
C ALA A 234 -2.54 -12.85 -14.86
N TYR A 235 -2.34 -11.55 -14.60
CA TYR A 235 -3.06 -10.49 -15.30
C TYR A 235 -2.53 -10.36 -16.73
N THR A 236 -3.40 -10.18 -17.72
CA THR A 236 -3.00 -10.00 -19.13
C THR A 236 -3.57 -8.69 -19.68
N PRO A 237 -2.87 -8.00 -20.60
CA PRO A 237 -3.34 -6.72 -21.11
C PRO A 237 -4.71 -6.78 -21.81
N GLU A 238 -5.05 -7.91 -22.43
CA GLU A 238 -6.31 -8.14 -23.15
C GLU A 238 -7.49 -8.31 -22.19
N SER A 239 -7.27 -8.92 -21.03
CA SER A 239 -8.31 -9.25 -20.06
C SER A 239 -8.26 -8.39 -18.78
N LEU A 240 -7.32 -7.45 -18.72
CA LEU A 240 -6.98 -6.69 -17.51
C LEU A 240 -8.20 -6.04 -16.85
N ASP A 241 -9.03 -5.33 -17.63
CA ASP A 241 -10.19 -4.64 -17.09
C ASP A 241 -11.21 -5.61 -16.46
N GLN A 242 -11.47 -6.73 -17.12
CA GLN A 242 -12.34 -7.79 -16.61
C GLN A 242 -11.75 -8.41 -15.35
N GLN A 243 -10.45 -8.70 -15.34
CA GLN A 243 -9.76 -9.31 -14.19
C GLN A 243 -9.74 -8.37 -12.97
N LEU A 244 -9.47 -7.08 -13.18
CA LEU A 244 -9.52 -6.06 -12.13
C LEU A 244 -10.94 -5.90 -11.57
N THR A 245 -11.94 -5.84 -12.44
CA THR A 245 -13.35 -5.76 -12.04
C THR A 245 -13.77 -7.00 -11.25
N ALA A 246 -13.40 -8.19 -11.71
CA ALA A 246 -13.69 -9.43 -10.99
C ALA A 246 -13.01 -9.46 -9.61
N SER A 247 -11.76 -8.99 -9.52
CA SER A 247 -11.03 -8.91 -8.24
C SER A 247 -11.72 -7.95 -7.26
N ALA A 248 -12.15 -6.78 -7.74
CA ALA A 248 -12.88 -5.80 -6.94
C ALA A 248 -14.24 -6.34 -6.46
N GLN A 249 -15.01 -6.97 -7.35
CA GLN A 249 -16.28 -7.61 -7.00
C GLN A 249 -16.10 -8.72 -5.98
N GLN A 250 -15.12 -9.61 -6.17
CA GLN A 250 -14.81 -10.67 -5.22
C GLN A 250 -14.46 -10.13 -3.84
N PHE A 251 -13.64 -9.08 -3.77
CA PHE A 251 -13.24 -8.47 -2.51
C PHE A 251 -14.40 -7.78 -1.78
N ILE A 252 -15.14 -6.93 -2.50
CA ILE A 252 -16.23 -6.11 -1.94
C ILE A 252 -17.38 -6.98 -1.43
N ASN A 253 -17.65 -8.09 -2.09
CA ASN A 253 -18.73 -9.00 -1.71
C ASN A 253 -18.27 -10.13 -0.78
N ASP A 254 -17.02 -10.13 -0.33
CA ASP A 254 -16.54 -11.12 0.65
C ASP A 254 -17.01 -10.76 2.06
N PRO A 255 -17.90 -11.56 2.68
CA PRO A 255 -18.43 -11.25 3.99
C PRO A 255 -17.35 -11.23 5.08
N THR A 256 -16.22 -11.91 4.91
CA THR A 256 -15.13 -11.83 5.90
C THR A 256 -14.37 -10.51 5.86
N ARG A 257 -14.53 -9.74 4.78
CA ARG A 257 -13.84 -8.47 4.55
C ARG A 257 -14.78 -7.27 4.58
N ASN A 258 -16.05 -7.45 4.24
CA ASN A 258 -17.04 -6.37 4.17
C ASN A 258 -18.44 -6.88 4.55
N ARG A 259 -19.17 -6.16 5.39
CA ARG A 259 -20.56 -6.49 5.80
C ARG A 259 -21.39 -5.23 5.93
N PHE A 260 -22.68 -5.32 5.61
CA PHE A 260 -23.60 -4.18 5.66
C PHE A 260 -24.79 -4.48 6.58
N ASP A 261 -24.92 -3.74 7.68
CA ASP A 261 -26.10 -3.74 8.54
C ASP A 261 -27.07 -2.65 8.02
N ARG A 262 -28.01 -3.07 7.16
CA ARG A 262 -29.00 -2.18 6.55
C ARG A 262 -29.98 -1.58 7.56
N GLN A 263 -30.23 -2.27 8.67
CA GLN A 263 -31.16 -1.81 9.70
C GLN A 263 -30.54 -0.71 10.54
N ARG A 264 -29.29 -0.87 10.95
CA ARG A 264 -28.54 0.13 11.74
C ARG A 264 -27.82 1.18 10.90
N ARG A 265 -27.79 1.03 9.58
CA ARG A 265 -27.04 1.89 8.64
C ARG A 265 -25.54 1.90 8.93
N ILE A 266 -24.97 0.71 9.14
CA ILE A 266 -23.53 0.54 9.39
C ILE A 266 -22.90 -0.30 8.27
N ALA A 267 -21.85 0.23 7.66
CA ALA A 267 -21.01 -0.47 6.70
C ALA A 267 -19.70 -0.86 7.39
N HIS A 268 -19.55 -2.14 7.71
CA HIS A 268 -18.30 -2.70 8.21
C HIS A 268 -17.39 -3.00 7.02
N LEU A 269 -16.33 -2.21 6.83
CA LEU A 269 -15.46 -2.29 5.64
C LEU A 269 -14.05 -2.72 6.02
N SER A 270 -13.35 -3.38 5.09
CA SER A 270 -11.93 -3.69 5.27
C SER A 270 -11.08 -2.43 5.48
N LYS A 271 -10.00 -2.52 6.27
CA LYS A 271 -9.02 -1.43 6.42
C LYS A 271 -8.40 -0.94 5.11
N ILE A 272 -8.45 -1.73 4.03
CA ILE A 272 -8.00 -1.26 2.70
C ILE A 272 -8.77 0.01 2.28
N PHE A 273 -10.05 0.09 2.62
CA PHE A 273 -10.87 1.28 2.35
C PHE A 273 -10.52 2.49 3.23
N ASP A 274 -9.91 2.27 4.39
CA ASP A 274 -9.37 3.33 5.26
C ASP A 274 -8.06 3.86 4.67
N TRP A 275 -7.11 2.95 4.45
CA TRP A 275 -5.76 3.25 4.00
C TRP A 275 -5.71 3.94 2.64
N PHE A 276 -6.56 3.52 1.71
CA PHE A 276 -6.61 4.08 0.34
C PHE A 276 -7.90 4.86 0.07
N SER A 277 -8.57 5.35 1.13
CA SER A 277 -9.80 6.13 1.05
C SER A 277 -9.74 7.24 -0.01
N LYS A 278 -8.61 7.95 -0.08
CA LYS A 278 -8.38 9.04 -1.04
C LYS A 278 -8.51 8.57 -2.49
N ASP A 279 -8.00 7.40 -2.85
CA ASP A 279 -8.02 6.91 -4.23
C ASP A 279 -9.45 6.58 -4.65
N PHE A 280 -10.21 5.93 -3.76
CA PHE A 280 -11.62 5.60 -3.99
C PHE A 280 -12.51 6.85 -4.07
N ILE A 281 -12.29 7.81 -3.17
CA ILE A 281 -13.05 9.07 -3.14
C ILE A 281 -12.73 9.93 -4.37
N ASN A 282 -11.47 10.04 -4.77
CA ASN A 282 -11.09 10.80 -5.95
C ASN A 282 -11.71 10.21 -7.24
N HIS A 283 -11.84 8.88 -7.30
CA HIS A 283 -12.43 8.21 -8.45
C HIS A 283 -13.96 8.35 -8.51
N SER A 284 -14.67 8.19 -7.37
CA SER A 284 -16.14 8.04 -7.36
C SER A 284 -16.88 9.12 -6.55
N GLY A 285 -16.19 10.14 -6.04
CA GLY A 285 -16.75 11.22 -5.23
C GLY A 285 -17.04 10.85 -3.77
N SER A 286 -17.19 9.55 -3.47
CA SER A 286 -17.33 9.04 -2.10
C SER A 286 -16.88 7.58 -2.01
N LEU A 287 -16.49 7.15 -0.80
CA LEU A 287 -16.07 5.78 -0.55
C LEU A 287 -17.19 4.77 -0.82
N LEU A 288 -18.40 5.01 -0.29
CA LEU A 288 -19.55 4.13 -0.53
C LEU A 288 -20.05 4.20 -1.97
N GLY A 289 -19.91 5.36 -2.63
CA GLY A 289 -20.17 5.49 -4.06
C GLY A 289 -19.26 4.60 -4.90
N TYR A 290 -17.99 4.46 -4.51
CA TYR A 290 -17.07 3.50 -5.13
C TYR A 290 -17.49 2.06 -4.85
N VAL A 291 -17.69 1.71 -3.57
CA VAL A 291 -18.08 0.35 -3.14
C VAL A 291 -19.34 -0.13 -3.88
N ALA A 292 -20.34 0.74 -4.02
CA ALA A 292 -21.61 0.44 -4.69
C ALA A 292 -21.49 0.10 -6.18
N GLN A 293 -20.35 0.36 -6.83
CA GLN A 293 -20.13 -0.02 -8.23
C GLN A 293 -19.91 -1.53 -8.37
N PHE A 294 -19.46 -2.19 -7.31
CA PHE A 294 -19.05 -3.60 -7.34
C PHE A 294 -19.88 -4.50 -6.41
N VAL A 295 -20.80 -3.95 -5.61
CA VAL A 295 -21.76 -4.74 -4.83
C VAL A 295 -22.66 -5.54 -5.76
N SER A 296 -22.75 -6.86 -5.54
CA SER A 296 -23.54 -7.77 -6.39
C SER A 296 -25.05 -7.69 -6.14
N ASP A 297 -25.47 -7.32 -4.93
CA ASP A 297 -26.88 -7.08 -4.60
C ASP A 297 -27.30 -5.68 -5.08
N PRO A 298 -28.16 -5.56 -6.11
CA PRO A 298 -28.55 -4.27 -6.67
C PRO A 298 -29.36 -3.41 -5.69
N ASP A 299 -30.12 -4.02 -4.78
CA ASP A 299 -30.90 -3.27 -3.79
C ASP A 299 -29.98 -2.65 -2.74
N LEU A 300 -29.00 -3.42 -2.26
CA LEU A 300 -27.96 -2.90 -1.37
C LEU A 300 -27.13 -1.81 -2.06
N ALA A 301 -26.72 -2.02 -3.32
CA ALA A 301 -25.95 -1.04 -4.07
C ALA A 301 -26.69 0.29 -4.22
N ASN A 302 -27.99 0.26 -4.53
CA ASN A 302 -28.82 1.47 -4.59
C ASN A 302 -28.98 2.11 -3.21
N ASP A 303 -29.18 1.29 -2.18
CA ASP A 303 -29.39 1.76 -0.81
C ASP A 303 -28.17 2.51 -0.24
N ILE A 304 -26.96 1.99 -0.42
CA ILE A 304 -25.72 2.66 0.06
C ILE A 304 -25.32 3.88 -0.79
N ARG A 305 -25.86 4.04 -2.01
CA ARG A 305 -25.67 5.26 -2.82
C ARG A 305 -26.57 6.39 -2.37
N GLN A 306 -27.79 6.07 -1.92
CA GLN A 306 -28.83 7.06 -1.65
C GLN A 306 -28.90 7.46 -0.17
N ASN A 307 -28.51 6.55 0.73
CA ASN A 307 -28.65 6.74 2.17
C ASN A 307 -27.29 6.87 2.84
N ALA A 308 -27.25 7.65 3.92
CA ALA A 308 -26.05 7.77 4.75
C ALA A 308 -25.85 6.48 5.56
N TYR A 309 -24.61 5.99 5.56
CA TYR A 309 -24.15 4.88 6.39
C TYR A 309 -22.96 5.36 7.24
N THR A 310 -22.93 4.94 8.50
CA THR A 310 -21.70 5.02 9.31
C THR A 310 -20.74 3.95 8.81
N ILE A 311 -19.48 4.32 8.58
CA ILE A 311 -18.44 3.39 8.17
C ILE A 311 -17.63 2.99 9.40
N GLU A 312 -17.52 1.69 9.63
CA GLU A 312 -16.68 1.11 10.66
C GLU A 312 -15.65 0.21 10.00
N PHE A 313 -14.36 0.44 10.26
CA PHE A 313 -13.31 -0.38 9.66
C PHE A 313 -13.02 -1.61 10.52
N LEU A 314 -12.99 -2.78 9.88
CA LEU A 314 -12.64 -4.05 10.52
C LEU A 314 -11.15 -4.08 10.90
N ASP A 315 -10.78 -4.91 11.87
CA ASP A 315 -9.37 -5.19 12.14
C ASP A 315 -8.73 -5.97 10.98
N TYR A 316 -7.41 -5.81 10.84
CA TYR A 316 -6.65 -6.39 9.75
C TYR A 316 -5.78 -7.55 10.27
N ASP A 317 -6.07 -8.76 9.78
CA ASP A 317 -5.32 -9.97 10.08
C ASP A 317 -4.12 -10.11 9.14
N TRP A 318 -2.95 -9.92 9.72
CA TRP A 318 -1.65 -9.97 9.05
C TRP A 318 -1.04 -11.37 8.97
N SER A 319 -1.72 -12.40 9.50
CA SER A 319 -1.25 -13.78 9.39
C SER A 319 -1.20 -14.23 7.92
N LEU A 320 -0.30 -15.17 7.61
CA LEU A 320 0.00 -15.59 6.24
C LEU A 320 -1.23 -16.20 5.54
N ASN A 321 -1.44 -15.86 4.26
CA ASN A 321 -2.51 -16.38 3.41
C ASN A 321 -2.15 -17.72 2.72
N GLY A 322 -1.53 -18.67 3.43
CA GLY A 322 -1.05 -19.90 2.80
C GLY A 322 -0.37 -20.86 3.76
N VAL A 323 0.06 -21.98 3.23
CA VAL A 323 0.90 -22.95 3.95
C VAL A 323 2.32 -22.40 3.97
N PRO A 324 2.94 -22.13 5.13
CA PRO A 324 4.29 -21.56 5.17
C PRO A 324 5.32 -22.52 4.55
N PRO A 325 6.37 -22.01 3.86
CA PRO A 325 7.39 -22.83 3.21
C PRO A 325 8.28 -23.58 4.21
N PHE A 326 8.28 -23.17 5.48
CA PHE A 326 9.06 -23.79 6.56
C PHE A 326 8.14 -24.09 7.74
N SER A 327 8.31 -25.26 8.36
CA SER A 327 7.63 -25.56 9.63
C SER A 327 8.10 -24.57 10.70
N PRO A 328 7.19 -24.06 11.56
CA PRO A 328 7.62 -23.27 12.72
C PRO A 328 8.56 -24.14 13.57
N LYS A 329 9.75 -23.60 13.85
CA LYS A 329 10.72 -24.24 14.77
C LYS A 329 10.24 -24.14 16.21
#